data_AF-A0A1P8RSC1-F1
#
_entry.id   AF-A0A1P8RSC1-F1
#
_cell.length_a   1.000
_cell.length_b   1.000
_cell.length_c   1.000
_cell.angle_alpha   90.00
_cell.angle_beta   90.00
_cell.angle_gamma   90.00
#
_symmetry.space_group_name_H-M   'P 1'
#
loop_
_entity.id
_entity.type
_entity.pdbx_description
1 polymer ?
#
loop_
_entity_poly.entity_id
_entity_poly.type
_entity_poly.pdbx_seq_one_letter_code
_entity_poly.pdbx_strand_id
1 'polypeptide(L)'
;MVLAFNGIINAQITGQLFQYESEFPMAKISIKGKNKIIESDFNGNFSIETDEELKSLDLIIDLNHSSSENSLKTLKIIIKSLKLDKKRKLNLGKIELPTFENIEITEFEKLTKSEKKECFPIYCWTELLGYINTNQLENEYLTLNCKKKIRDFNYNSKLKTVTVEWELIKDCE
;
A
#
# COMPACT_ATOMS: atom_id res chain seq x y z
N MET A 1 40.38 -3.77 -27.19
CA MET A 1 39.94 -3.17 -25.91
C MET A 1 38.44 -3.40 -25.81
N VAL A 2 38.02 -4.43 -25.09
CA VAL A 2 36.60 -4.75 -24.88
C VAL A 2 36.17 -4.02 -23.62
N LEU A 3 35.38 -2.96 -23.79
CA LEU A 3 34.70 -2.29 -22.68
C LEU A 3 33.59 -3.24 -22.21
N ALA A 4 33.91 -4.10 -21.25
CA ALA A 4 32.91 -4.82 -20.48
C ALA A 4 32.17 -3.78 -19.63
N PHE A 5 31.03 -3.30 -20.12
CA PHE A 5 30.02 -2.71 -19.25
C PHE A 5 29.54 -3.83 -18.34
N ASN A 6 30.21 -4.02 -17.21
CA ASN A 6 29.61 -4.66 -16.04
C ASN A 6 28.49 -3.73 -15.57
N GLY A 7 27.36 -3.77 -16.27
CA GLY A 7 26.14 -3.15 -15.80
C GLY A 7 25.84 -3.75 -14.44
N ILE A 8 25.77 -2.92 -13.42
CA ILE A 8 25.27 -3.34 -12.12
C ILE A 8 23.80 -3.70 -12.36
N ILE A 9 23.50 -4.98 -12.50
CA ILE A 9 22.12 -5.44 -12.59
C ILE A 9 21.62 -5.45 -11.15
N ASN A 10 21.08 -4.33 -10.71
CA ASN A 10 20.40 -4.22 -9.42
C ASN A 10 19.15 -5.09 -9.44
N ALA A 11 18.81 -5.67 -8.29
CA ALA A 11 17.53 -6.32 -8.16
C ALA A 11 16.43 -5.24 -8.17
N GLN A 12 15.27 -5.51 -8.75
CA GLN A 12 14.21 -4.52 -8.96
C GLN A 12 12.88 -5.10 -8.49
N ILE A 13 12.15 -4.36 -7.66
CA ILE A 13 10.76 -4.65 -7.33
C ILE A 13 9.90 -3.67 -8.09
N THR A 14 8.96 -4.18 -8.90
CA THR A 14 8.02 -3.39 -9.67
C THR A 14 6.59 -3.73 -9.30
N GLY A 15 5.67 -2.80 -9.53
CA GLY A 15 4.24 -3.04 -9.43
C GLY A 15 3.44 -1.83 -9.88
N GLN A 16 2.13 -1.96 -9.90
CA GLN A 16 1.19 -0.91 -10.25
C GLN A 16 0.08 -0.85 -9.18
N LEU A 17 -0.12 0.33 -8.61
CA LEU A 17 -1.07 0.56 -7.52
C LEU A 17 -2.41 1.05 -8.07
N PHE A 18 -3.49 0.51 -7.51
CA PHE A 18 -4.87 0.86 -7.83
C PHE A 18 -5.69 1.05 -6.56
N GLN A 19 -6.73 1.88 -6.64
CA GLN A 19 -7.77 1.99 -5.62
C GLN A 19 -9.11 2.28 -6.33
N TYR A 20 -10.13 1.47 -6.04
CA TYR A 20 -11.41 1.51 -6.73
C TYR A 20 -11.26 1.43 -8.26
N GLU A 21 -10.48 0.45 -8.72
CA GLU A 21 -10.20 0.20 -10.15
C GLU A 21 -9.48 1.35 -10.89
N SER A 22 -9.06 2.39 -10.18
CA SER A 22 -8.35 3.56 -10.73
C SER A 22 -6.90 3.57 -10.25
N GLU A 23 -5.98 4.04 -11.08
CA GLU A 23 -4.56 4.13 -10.74
C GLU A 23 -4.33 5.02 -9.50
N PHE A 24 -3.39 4.62 -8.63
CA PHE A 24 -3.05 5.36 -7.42
C PHE A 24 -1.66 6.02 -7.53
N PRO A 25 -1.58 7.30 -7.94
CA PRO A 25 -0.32 8.00 -8.12
C PRO A 25 0.27 8.52 -6.80
N MET A 26 1.55 8.88 -6.81
CA MET A 26 2.26 9.56 -5.71
C MET A 26 2.27 8.82 -4.35
N ALA A 27 1.93 7.53 -4.30
CA ALA A 27 2.15 6.73 -3.11
C ALA A 27 3.66 6.60 -2.88
N LYS A 28 4.11 6.62 -1.62
CA LYS A 28 5.53 6.48 -1.28
C LYS A 28 5.88 5.01 -1.08
N ILE A 29 6.89 4.53 -1.79
CA ILE A 29 7.37 3.15 -1.71
C ILE A 29 8.79 3.14 -1.18
N SER A 30 9.06 2.27 -0.20
CA SER A 30 10.37 2.17 0.44
C SER A 30 10.64 0.75 0.93
N ILE A 31 11.92 0.46 1.16
CA ILE A 31 12.36 -0.79 1.80
C ILE A 31 12.72 -0.47 3.25
N LYS A 32 12.19 -1.23 4.19
CA LYS A 32 12.47 -1.02 5.62
C LYS A 32 13.97 -1.08 5.90
N GLY A 33 14.47 -0.08 6.65
CA GLY A 33 15.89 0.04 6.97
C GLY A 33 16.75 0.62 5.84
N LYS A 34 16.15 1.04 4.72
CA LYS A 34 16.81 1.80 3.64
C LYS A 34 16.29 3.24 3.62
N ASN A 35 17.16 4.16 3.19
CA ASN A 35 16.82 5.58 3.07
C ASN A 35 16.20 5.93 1.70
N LYS A 36 16.14 4.97 0.77
CA LYS A 36 15.56 5.17 -0.57
C LYS A 36 14.04 5.11 -0.48
N ILE A 37 13.41 6.22 -0.86
CA ILE A 37 11.96 6.36 -1.03
C ILE A 37 11.74 6.74 -2.50
N ILE A 38 10.82 6.06 -3.17
CA ILE A 38 10.33 6.43 -4.50
C ILE A 38 8.83 6.74 -4.41
N GLU A 39 8.28 7.33 -5.46
CA GLU A 39 6.85 7.56 -5.58
C GLU A 39 6.28 6.83 -6.80
N SER A 40 5.01 6.41 -6.73
CA SER A 40 4.32 5.88 -7.92
C SER A 40 4.04 6.99 -8.93
N ASP A 41 4.16 6.67 -10.22
CA ASP A 41 3.88 7.61 -11.31
C ASP A 41 2.38 7.90 -11.46
N PHE A 42 2.00 8.73 -12.44
CA PHE A 42 0.59 9.07 -12.71
C PHE A 42 -0.28 7.87 -13.10
N ASN A 43 0.33 6.76 -13.52
CA ASN A 43 -0.33 5.51 -13.84
C ASN A 43 -0.24 4.50 -12.68
N GLY A 44 0.18 4.94 -11.49
CA GLY A 44 0.34 4.10 -10.31
C GLY A 44 1.54 3.15 -10.37
N ASN A 45 2.40 3.21 -11.39
CA ASN A 45 3.55 2.31 -11.50
C ASN A 45 4.67 2.74 -10.55
N PHE A 46 5.37 1.76 -10.00
CA PHE A 46 6.59 1.99 -9.25
C PHE A 46 7.68 0.98 -9.61
N SER A 47 8.92 1.38 -9.34
CA SER A 47 10.11 0.55 -9.55
C SER A 47 11.18 0.93 -8.54
N ILE A 48 11.39 0.09 -7.52
CA ILE A 48 12.44 0.29 -6.52
C ILE A 48 13.59 -0.69 -6.78
N GLU A 49 14.77 -0.13 -7.02
CA GLU A 49 15.99 -0.92 -7.10
C GLU A 49 16.52 -1.23 -5.70
N THR A 50 17.07 -2.42 -5.55
CA THR A 50 17.76 -2.90 -4.36
C THR A 50 19.08 -3.57 -4.76
N ASP A 51 20.15 -3.10 -4.14
CA ASP A 51 21.53 -3.44 -4.51
C ASP A 51 22.05 -4.67 -3.73
N GLU A 52 21.23 -5.22 -2.85
CA GLU A 52 21.66 -6.26 -1.91
C GLU A 52 21.11 -7.64 -2.29
N GLU A 53 21.96 -8.65 -2.11
CA GLU A 53 21.56 -10.06 -1.94
C GLU A 53 20.77 -10.23 -0.63
N LEU A 54 19.69 -9.47 -0.44
CA LEU A 54 18.79 -9.64 0.69
C LEU A 54 18.03 -10.94 0.48
N LYS A 55 18.28 -11.90 1.38
CA LYS A 55 17.49 -13.13 1.47
C LYS A 55 15.99 -12.85 1.65
N SER A 56 15.67 -11.69 2.25
CA SER A 56 14.33 -11.29 2.64
C SER A 56 14.30 -9.79 2.96
N LEU A 57 13.24 -9.08 2.60
CA LEU A 57 13.04 -7.65 2.92
C LEU A 57 11.57 -7.31 3.20
N ASP A 58 11.32 -6.19 3.89
CA ASP A 58 9.98 -5.65 4.08
C ASP A 58 9.78 -4.47 3.12
N LEU A 59 8.80 -4.57 2.22
CA LEU A 59 8.38 -3.49 1.33
C LEU A 59 7.27 -2.69 2.03
N ILE A 60 7.41 -1.37 2.06
CA ILE A 60 6.45 -0.44 2.65
C ILE A 60 5.86 0.41 1.53
N ILE A 61 4.54 0.39 1.41
CA ILE A 61 3.74 1.27 0.55
C ILE A 61 2.94 2.19 1.47
N ASP A 62 3.23 3.47 1.43
CA ASP A 62 2.62 4.50 2.26
C ASP A 62 1.73 5.38 1.38
N LEU A 63 0.42 5.37 1.65
CA LEU A 63 -0.58 6.09 0.85
C LEU A 63 -0.72 7.56 1.28
N ASN A 64 0.21 8.07 2.09
CA ASN A 64 0.21 9.46 2.49
C ASN A 64 0.54 10.41 1.32
N HIS A 65 -0.48 11.08 0.81
CA HIS A 65 -0.31 12.24 -0.06
C HIS A 65 0.13 13.46 0.77
N SER A 66 1.29 14.00 0.42
CA SER A 66 2.02 15.07 1.14
C SER A 66 1.30 16.43 1.25
N SER A 67 -0.02 16.54 1.03
CA SER A 67 -0.76 17.80 1.06
C SER A 67 -1.72 17.97 2.24
N SER A 68 -1.87 16.98 3.12
CA SER A 68 -2.70 17.11 4.32
C SER A 68 -1.89 16.87 5.58
N GLU A 69 -1.82 17.87 6.47
CA GLU A 69 -1.17 17.78 7.79
C GLU A 69 -1.80 16.71 8.72
N ASN A 70 -2.87 16.03 8.30
CA ASN A 70 -3.48 14.95 9.06
C ASN A 70 -2.91 13.59 8.68
N SER A 71 -1.77 13.25 9.30
CA SER A 71 -1.17 11.89 9.31
C SER A 71 -2.11 10.78 9.82
N LEU A 72 -3.28 11.14 10.37
CA LEU A 72 -4.29 10.21 10.88
C LEU A 72 -5.10 9.52 9.76
N LYS A 73 -5.02 9.99 8.51
CA LYS A 73 -5.78 9.47 7.37
C LYS A 73 -4.99 8.55 6.44
N THR A 74 -3.78 8.18 6.82
CA THR A 74 -2.84 7.60 5.86
C THR A 74 -2.70 6.11 6.13
N LEU A 75 -3.16 5.31 5.18
CA LEU A 75 -3.04 3.87 5.25
C LEU A 75 -1.64 3.44 4.80
N LYS A 76 -1.05 2.48 5.51
CA LYS A 76 0.24 1.88 5.17
C LYS A 76 0.06 0.41 4.89
N ILE A 77 0.70 -0.09 3.84
CA ILE A 77 0.75 -1.50 3.51
C ILE A 77 2.19 -1.97 3.67
N ILE A 78 2.38 -3.07 4.40
CA ILE A 78 3.68 -3.71 4.60
C ILE A 78 3.61 -5.12 4.04
N ILE A 79 4.38 -5.39 2.99
CA ILE A 79 4.63 -6.73 2.50
C ILE A 79 5.90 -7.23 3.17
N LYS A 80 5.73 -8.15 4.12
CA LYS A 80 6.82 -8.69 4.93
C LYS A 80 7.52 -9.85 4.25
N SER A 81 8.79 -10.00 4.59
CA SER A 81 9.59 -11.17 4.25
C SER A 81 9.67 -11.49 2.75
N LEU A 82 9.63 -10.44 1.91
CA LEU A 82 9.65 -10.54 0.45
C LEU A 82 10.99 -11.12 -0.01
N LYS A 83 10.93 -12.23 -0.75
CA LYS A 83 12.11 -12.94 -1.26
C LYS A 83 12.33 -12.60 -2.72
N LEU A 84 13.55 -12.19 -3.04
CA LEU A 84 13.98 -11.95 -4.41
C LEU A 84 14.69 -13.21 -4.91
N ASP A 85 14.18 -13.81 -5.99
CA ASP A 85 14.88 -14.91 -6.63
C ASP A 85 16.12 -14.41 -7.39
N LYS A 86 17.06 -15.32 -7.67
CA LYS A 86 18.36 -15.03 -8.30
C LYS A 86 18.27 -14.32 -9.65
N LYS A 87 17.08 -14.31 -10.28
CA LYS A 87 16.76 -13.61 -11.53
C LYS A 87 16.29 -12.17 -11.32
N ARG A 88 16.78 -11.46 -10.30
CA ARG A 88 16.91 -9.98 -10.17
C ARG A 88 15.68 -9.08 -10.42
N LYS A 89 14.51 -9.57 -10.84
CA LYS A 89 13.30 -8.75 -11.00
C LYS A 89 12.11 -9.47 -10.37
N LEU A 90 11.50 -8.82 -9.40
CA LEU A 90 10.22 -9.23 -8.84
C LEU A 90 9.15 -8.26 -9.31
N ASN A 91 8.18 -8.76 -10.07
CA ASN A 91 7.00 -8.00 -10.42
C ASN A 91 5.86 -8.40 -9.49
N LEU A 92 5.35 -7.45 -8.71
CA LEU A 92 4.18 -7.61 -7.86
C LEU A 92 2.86 -7.38 -8.62
N GLY A 93 2.94 -7.07 -9.93
CA GLY A 93 1.80 -6.86 -10.81
C GLY A 93 0.89 -5.74 -10.32
N LYS A 94 -0.42 -5.95 -10.50
CA LYS A 94 -1.44 -5.01 -10.02
C LYS A 94 -1.74 -5.24 -8.54
N ILE A 95 -1.77 -4.15 -7.79
CA ILE A 95 -2.04 -4.11 -6.35
C ILE A 95 -3.27 -3.22 -6.14
N GLU A 96 -4.42 -3.84 -5.86
CA GLU A 96 -5.61 -3.13 -5.40
C GLU A 96 -5.46 -2.83 -3.91
N LEU A 97 -5.35 -1.55 -3.60
CA LEU A 97 -5.17 -1.04 -2.26
C LEU A 97 -6.49 -1.08 -1.48
N PRO A 98 -6.47 -1.42 -0.19
CA PRO A 98 -7.65 -1.34 0.62
C PRO A 98 -7.96 0.13 0.93
N THR A 99 -9.20 0.36 1.33
CA THR A 99 -9.72 1.67 1.73
C THR A 99 -10.31 1.56 3.12
N PHE A 100 -10.32 2.68 3.83
CA PHE A 100 -11.10 2.77 5.06
C PHE A 100 -12.59 2.71 4.73
N GLU A 101 -13.36 2.20 5.70
CA GLU A 101 -14.81 2.10 5.58
C GLU A 101 -15.45 3.49 5.44
N ASN A 102 -16.38 3.63 4.51
CA ASN A 102 -17.25 4.81 4.43
C ASN A 102 -18.55 4.52 5.16
N ILE A 103 -18.90 5.38 6.12
CA ILE A 103 -20.13 5.27 6.89
C ILE A 103 -21.04 6.47 6.61
N GLU A 104 -22.35 6.21 6.61
CA GLU A 104 -23.35 7.25 6.45
C GLU A 104 -23.42 8.16 7.68
N ILE A 105 -23.99 9.36 7.51
CA ILE A 105 -24.22 10.30 8.62
C ILE A 105 -25.06 9.63 9.73
N THR A 106 -26.09 8.88 9.36
CA THR A 106 -26.99 8.20 10.32
C THR A 106 -26.30 7.07 11.09
N GLU A 107 -25.28 6.44 10.51
CA GLU A 107 -24.46 5.43 11.15
C GLU A 107 -23.46 6.08 12.11
N PHE A 108 -22.81 7.16 11.66
CA PHE A 108 -21.92 7.96 12.50
C PHE A 108 -22.63 8.47 13.76
N GLU A 109 -23.88 8.93 13.66
CA GLU A 109 -24.64 9.44 14.80
C GLU A 109 -24.81 8.41 15.93
N LYS A 110 -24.94 7.13 15.58
CA LYS A 110 -25.10 6.00 16.50
C LYS A 110 -23.81 5.61 17.22
N LEU A 111 -22.65 6.06 16.73
CA LEU A 111 -21.34 5.75 17.33
C LEU A 111 -21.14 6.44 18.68
N THR A 112 -20.35 5.80 19.54
CA THR A 112 -19.88 6.38 20.80
C THR A 112 -18.93 7.55 20.54
N LYS A 113 -18.75 8.41 21.54
CA LYS A 113 -17.77 9.52 21.47
C LYS A 113 -16.35 9.06 21.18
N SER A 114 -15.98 7.84 21.58
CA SER A 114 -14.64 7.31 21.32
C SER A 114 -14.48 6.89 19.86
N GLU A 115 -15.48 6.20 19.30
CA GLU A 115 -15.45 5.75 17.90
C GLU A 115 -15.48 6.93 16.92
N LYS A 116 -16.25 7.98 17.26
CA LYS A 116 -16.32 9.22 16.45
C LYS A 116 -14.96 9.91 16.27
N LYS A 117 -13.99 9.68 17.17
CA LYS A 117 -12.63 10.26 17.05
C LYS A 117 -11.83 9.66 15.90
N GLU A 118 -12.18 8.44 15.48
CA GLU A 118 -11.52 7.71 14.39
C GLU A 118 -12.24 7.93 13.05
N CYS A 119 -13.27 8.78 13.03
CA CYS A 119 -14.09 9.08 11.87
C CYS A 119 -13.78 10.49 11.34
N PHE A 120 -13.65 10.61 10.01
CA PHE A 120 -13.35 11.88 9.36
C PHE A 120 -14.41 12.25 8.34
N PRO A 121 -14.90 13.50 8.31
CA PRO A 121 -15.96 13.87 7.39
C PRO A 121 -15.49 13.85 5.93
N ILE A 122 -16.39 13.43 5.05
CA ILE A 122 -16.26 13.45 3.59
C ILE A 122 -17.18 14.54 3.07
N TYR A 123 -16.63 15.51 2.34
CA TYR A 123 -17.40 16.58 1.74
C TYR A 123 -17.32 16.53 0.22
N CYS A 124 -18.43 16.84 -0.44
CA CYS A 124 -18.42 17.31 -1.82
C CYS A 124 -18.79 18.80 -1.82
N TRP A 125 -17.82 19.63 -2.18
CA TRP A 125 -17.87 21.08 -1.96
C TRP A 125 -18.20 21.42 -0.49
N THR A 126 -19.40 21.89 -0.21
CA THR A 126 -19.86 22.26 1.14
C THR A 126 -20.82 21.24 1.76
N GLU A 127 -21.21 20.21 1.00
CA GLU A 127 -22.18 19.21 1.45
C GLU A 127 -21.46 18.03 2.11
N LEU A 128 -21.86 17.70 3.34
CA LEU A 128 -21.37 16.51 4.04
C LEU A 128 -21.99 15.28 3.41
N LEU A 129 -21.17 14.42 2.82
CA LEU A 129 -21.61 13.16 2.20
C LEU A 129 -21.62 11.99 3.18
N GLY A 130 -20.76 12.03 4.20
CA GLY A 130 -20.59 10.93 5.16
C GLY A 130 -19.29 11.05 5.92
N TYR A 131 -18.82 9.92 6.47
CA TYR A 131 -17.57 9.86 7.21
C TYR A 131 -16.72 8.66 6.78
N ILE A 132 -15.40 8.82 6.82
CA ILE A 132 -14.44 7.73 6.71
C ILE A 132 -14.16 7.21 8.11
N ASN A 133 -14.53 5.96 8.40
CA ASN A 133 -14.19 5.26 9.63
C ASN A 133 -12.84 4.56 9.47
N THR A 134 -11.82 5.09 10.15
CA THR A 134 -10.46 4.54 10.06
C THR A 134 -10.21 3.37 11.03
N ASN A 135 -11.23 2.85 11.72
CA ASN A 135 -11.09 1.64 12.53
C ASN A 135 -11.29 0.36 11.75
N GLN A 136 -11.91 0.46 10.57
CA GLN A 136 -12.26 -0.66 9.73
C GLN A 136 -11.85 -0.37 8.29
N LEU A 137 -11.69 -1.44 7.51
CA LEU A 137 -11.48 -1.35 6.08
C LEU A 137 -12.81 -1.65 5.38
N GLU A 138 -13.13 -0.92 4.33
CA GLU A 138 -14.30 -1.17 3.48
C GLU A 138 -14.27 -2.59 2.91
N ASN A 139 -13.08 -3.03 2.51
CA ASN A 139 -12.84 -4.36 1.99
C ASN A 139 -11.98 -5.15 2.96
N GLU A 140 -12.50 -6.29 3.41
CA GLU A 140 -11.74 -7.31 4.15
C GLU A 140 -10.84 -8.15 3.23
N TYR A 141 -10.43 -7.62 2.08
CA TYR A 141 -9.54 -8.28 1.15
C TYR A 141 -8.56 -7.32 0.49
N LEU A 142 -7.37 -7.84 0.22
CA LEU A 142 -6.36 -7.23 -0.65
C LEU A 142 -6.30 -8.00 -1.97
N THR A 143 -6.12 -7.30 -3.09
CA THR A 143 -5.82 -7.98 -4.35
C THR A 143 -4.38 -7.67 -4.73
N LEU A 144 -3.49 -8.64 -4.60
CA LEU A 144 -2.07 -8.51 -4.93
C LEU A 144 -1.72 -9.53 -6.01
N ASN A 145 -1.29 -9.10 -7.19
CA ASN A 145 -0.76 -9.90 -8.30
C ASN A 145 -1.68 -11.00 -8.90
N CYS A 146 -2.32 -11.84 -8.10
CA CYS A 146 -2.96 -13.10 -8.54
C CYS A 146 -4.45 -13.01 -8.93
N LYS A 147 -5.04 -11.81 -9.08
CA LYS A 147 -6.51 -11.61 -9.23
C LYS A 147 -7.35 -12.24 -8.10
N LYS A 148 -6.72 -12.80 -7.07
CA LYS A 148 -7.35 -13.44 -5.92
C LYS A 148 -7.45 -12.44 -4.78
N LYS A 149 -8.60 -12.47 -4.11
CA LYS A 149 -8.87 -11.70 -2.89
C LYS A 149 -8.18 -12.38 -1.71
N ILE A 150 -7.11 -11.78 -1.20
CA ILE A 150 -6.37 -12.22 -0.02
C ILE A 150 -7.09 -11.68 1.20
N ARG A 151 -7.65 -12.56 2.02
CA ARG A 151 -8.34 -12.20 3.28
C ARG A 151 -7.46 -12.38 4.52
N ASP A 152 -6.39 -13.17 4.40
CA ASP A 152 -5.48 -13.50 5.50
C ASP A 152 -4.41 -12.41 5.71
N PHE A 153 -4.84 -11.16 5.90
CA PHE A 153 -3.95 -10.06 6.27
C PHE A 153 -4.32 -9.48 7.63
N ASN A 154 -3.37 -8.80 8.26
CA ASN A 154 -3.61 -8.15 9.55
C ASN A 154 -3.75 -6.64 9.38
N TYR A 155 -4.89 -6.09 9.79
CA TYR A 155 -5.09 -4.65 9.88
C TYR A 155 -4.95 -4.17 11.32
N ASN A 156 -3.95 -3.32 11.57
CA ASN A 156 -3.77 -2.63 12.84
C ASN A 156 -4.42 -1.24 12.74
N SER A 157 -5.62 -1.09 13.31
CA SER A 157 -6.37 0.17 13.30
C SER A 157 -5.71 1.30 14.08
N LYS A 158 -4.81 1.03 15.04
CA LYS A 158 -4.07 2.09 15.75
C LYS A 158 -2.96 2.66 14.89
N LEU A 159 -2.29 1.81 14.13
CA LEU A 159 -1.17 2.18 13.26
C LEU A 159 -1.62 2.46 11.82
N LYS A 160 -2.91 2.29 11.51
CA LYS A 160 -3.49 2.34 10.17
C LYS A 160 -2.65 1.53 9.17
N THR A 161 -2.24 0.33 9.59
CA THR A 161 -1.26 -0.49 8.84
C THR A 161 -1.86 -1.84 8.50
N VAL A 162 -1.87 -2.18 7.22
CA VAL A 162 -2.12 -3.52 6.72
C VAL A 162 -0.80 -4.25 6.56
N THR A 163 -0.71 -5.47 7.08
CA THR A 163 0.46 -6.34 6.95
C THR A 163 0.09 -7.61 6.21
N VAL A 164 0.87 -7.93 5.18
CA VAL A 164 0.77 -9.15 4.39
C VAL A 164 2.10 -9.88 4.42
N GLU A 165 2.08 -11.19 4.69
CA GLU A 165 3.27 -12.02 4.60
C GLU A 165 3.49 -12.45 3.13
N TRP A 166 4.72 -12.35 2.64
CA TRP A 166 5.09 -12.75 1.28
C TRP A 166 4.66 -14.17 0.94
N GLU A 167 4.72 -15.10 1.90
CA GLU A 167 4.33 -16.50 1.70
C GLU A 167 2.87 -16.68 1.25
N LEU A 168 1.98 -15.70 1.53
CA LEU A 168 0.59 -15.73 1.09
C LEU A 168 0.41 -15.34 -0.38
N ILE A 169 1.40 -14.65 -0.95
CA ILE A 169 1.31 -14.03 -2.28
C ILE A 169 2.44 -14.45 -3.23
N LYS A 170 3.39 -15.26 -2.77
CA LYS A 170 4.56 -15.69 -3.55
C LYS A 170 4.22 -16.56 -4.77
N ASP A 171 3.12 -17.31 -4.68
CA ASP A 171 2.68 -18.26 -5.72
C ASP A 171 1.67 -17.61 -6.67
N CYS A 172 1.55 -16.28 -6.60
CA CYS A 172 0.74 -15.50 -7.51
C CYS A 172 1.50 -15.33 -8.83
N GLU A 173 0.97 -15.97 -9.88
CA GLU A 173 1.50 -15.96 -11.25
C GLU A 173 1.78 -14.56 -11.81
#